data_AF-A0A257TTI2-F1
#
_entry.id   AF-A0A257TTI2-F1
#
_cell.length_a   1.000
_cell.length_b   1.000
_cell.length_c   1.000
_cell.angle_alpha   90.00
_cell.angle_beta   90.00
_cell.angle_gamma   90.00
#
_symmetry.space_group_name_H-M   'P 1'
#
loop_
_entity.id
_entity.type
_entity.pdbx_description
1 polymer ?
#
loop_
_entity_poly.entity_id
_entity_poly.type
_entity_poly.pdbx_seq_one_letter_code
_entity_poly.pdbx_strand_id
1 'polypeptide(L)'
;METARTTLPENAYSKLKPGESYAPVVPAGANVPEFTKRSLWLGLAMSALFSAAAAFLGLKAGQVFEAAIPIAIIAVGIGVVLPRRSTLLENVIIQSIGAASGLVVAGSIFTLPALF
;
A
#
# COMPACT_ATOMS: atom_id res chain seq x y z
N MET A 1 -0.62 -23.18 12.04
CA MET A 1 -1.83 -22.42 12.39
C MET A 1 -1.39 -21.31 13.32
N GLU A 2 -1.09 -20.14 12.77
CA GLU A 2 -0.66 -18.99 13.56
C GLU A 2 -1.91 -18.23 14.00
N THR A 3 -2.15 -18.17 15.30
CA THR A 3 -3.23 -17.40 15.92
C THR A 3 -2.94 -15.92 15.68
N ALA A 4 -3.45 -15.41 14.56
CA ALA A 4 -3.41 -14.00 14.22
C ALA A 4 -4.11 -13.22 15.33
N ARG A 5 -3.33 -12.62 16.23
CA ARG A 5 -3.85 -11.63 17.16
C ARG A 5 -4.43 -10.49 16.33
N THR A 6 -5.72 -10.26 16.45
CA THR A 6 -6.47 -9.21 15.74
C THR A 6 -6.07 -7.80 16.20
N THR A 7 -5.25 -7.71 17.24
CA THR A 7 -4.86 -6.46 17.89
C THR A 7 -3.35 -6.42 18.12
N LEU A 8 -2.79 -5.22 18.08
CA LEU A 8 -1.40 -4.98 18.42
C LEU A 8 -1.16 -5.27 19.91
N PRO A 9 0.09 -5.61 20.30
CA PRO A 9 0.47 -5.68 21.72
C PRO A 9 0.09 -4.40 22.48
N GLU A 10 -0.26 -4.49 23.76
CA GLU A 10 -0.61 -3.30 24.56
C GLU A 10 0.54 -2.27 24.64
N ASN A 11 1.78 -2.76 24.62
CA ASN A 11 2.97 -1.92 24.56
C ASN A 11 3.19 -1.22 23.21
N ALA A 12 2.34 -1.45 22.21
CA ALA A 12 2.30 -0.67 20.96
C ALA A 12 1.67 0.72 21.16
N TYR A 13 0.83 0.89 22.19
CA TYR A 13 0.04 2.11 22.39
C TYR A 13 0.62 3.06 23.45
N SER A 14 1.76 2.70 24.04
CA SER A 14 2.44 3.50 25.06
C SER A 14 3.93 3.63 24.78
N LYS A 15 4.55 4.68 25.31
CA LYS A 15 6.01 4.84 25.21
C LYS A 15 6.67 3.71 26.00
N LEU A 16 7.56 2.97 25.34
CA LEU A 16 8.31 1.88 25.96
C LEU A 16 9.02 2.38 27.22
N LYS A 17 8.82 1.65 28.32
CA LYS A 17 9.55 1.91 29.55
C LYS A 17 11.03 1.52 29.38
N PRO A 18 11.96 2.08 30.16
CA PRO A 18 13.35 1.64 30.12
C PRO A 18 13.46 0.13 30.37
N GLY A 19 14.02 -0.61 29.41
CA GLY A 19 14.14 -2.09 29.47
C GLY A 19 12.99 -2.88 28.82
N GLU A 20 11.94 -2.21 28.33
CA GLU A 20 10.84 -2.84 27.61
C GLU A 20 11.17 -3.00 26.12
N SER A 21 10.91 -4.19 25.57
CA SER A 21 11.14 -4.50 24.15
C SER A 21 9.82 -4.66 23.41
N TYR A 22 9.69 -3.99 22.26
CA TYR A 22 8.53 -4.10 21.39
C TYR A 22 8.67 -5.28 20.44
N ALA A 23 7.67 -6.17 20.44
CA ALA A 23 7.58 -7.26 19.46
C ALA A 23 6.73 -6.81 18.26
N PRO A 24 7.33 -6.60 17.07
CA PRO A 24 6.60 -6.18 15.88
C PRO A 24 5.67 -7.30 15.35
N VAL A 25 4.63 -6.90 14.62
CA VAL A 25 3.68 -7.83 13.97
C VAL A 25 4.38 -8.78 13.00
N VAL A 26 5.44 -8.32 12.35
CA VAL A 26 6.35 -9.13 11.54
C VAL A 26 7.70 -9.16 12.24
N PRO A 27 8.14 -10.32 12.77
CA PRO A 27 9.46 -10.46 13.39
C PRO A 27 10.60 -10.26 12.38
N ALA A 28 11.72 -9.65 12.80
CA ALA A 28 12.86 -9.38 11.92
C ALA A 28 13.52 -10.65 11.33
N GLY A 29 13.39 -11.80 12.01
CA GLY A 29 13.89 -13.09 11.52
C GLY A 29 12.87 -13.91 10.73
N ALA A 30 11.64 -13.42 10.56
CA ALA A 30 10.60 -14.15 9.85
C ALA A 30 10.74 -13.96 8.33
N ASN A 31 10.85 -15.08 7.61
CA ASN A 31 10.84 -15.07 6.13
C ASN A 31 9.39 -15.05 5.63
N VAL A 32 8.78 -13.87 5.64
CA VAL A 32 7.42 -13.67 5.12
C VAL A 32 7.51 -13.21 3.67
N PRO A 33 6.73 -13.79 2.72
CA PRO A 33 6.76 -13.34 1.34
C PRO A 33 6.20 -11.91 1.20
N GLU A 34 7.04 -10.98 0.74
CA GLU A 34 6.70 -9.56 0.52
C GLU A 34 6.53 -9.26 -0.98
N PHE A 35 7.58 -9.55 -1.76
CA PHE A 35 7.60 -9.36 -3.20
C PHE A 35 7.28 -10.68 -3.90
N THR A 36 6.05 -10.79 -4.40
CA THR A 36 5.54 -11.97 -5.11
C THR A 36 5.15 -11.56 -6.53
N LYS A 37 5.00 -12.54 -7.43
CA LYS A 37 4.43 -12.26 -8.77
C LYS A 37 3.04 -11.63 -8.68
N ARG A 38 2.26 -12.00 -7.65
CA ARG A 38 0.91 -11.44 -7.42
C ARG A 38 1.00 -9.99 -7.00
N SER A 39 1.84 -9.63 -6.02
CA SER A 39 1.97 -8.23 -5.59
C SER A 39 2.49 -7.33 -6.70
N LEU A 40 3.41 -7.84 -7.51
CA LEU A 40 3.89 -7.13 -8.70
C LEU A 40 2.76 -6.87 -9.70
N TRP A 41 2.08 -7.92 -10.17
CA TRP A 41 1.05 -7.75 -11.21
C TRP A 41 -0.18 -6.98 -10.73
N LEU A 42 -0.63 -7.22 -9.50
CA LEU A 42 -1.76 -6.48 -8.93
C LEU A 42 -1.39 -5.01 -8.68
N GLY A 43 -0.18 -4.74 -8.17
CA GLY A 43 0.35 -3.39 -8.02
C GLY A 43 0.42 -2.65 -9.35
N LEU A 44 0.95 -3.29 -10.40
CA LEU A 44 1.01 -2.69 -11.75
C LEU A 44 -0.38 -2.42 -12.33
N ALA A 45 -1.32 -3.36 -12.17
CA ALA A 45 -2.70 -3.17 -12.63
C ALA A 45 -3.38 -1.99 -11.92
N MET A 46 -3.21 -1.88 -10.59
CA MET A 46 -3.70 -0.74 -9.82
C MET A 46 -3.02 0.55 -10.24
N SER A 47 -1.70 0.54 -10.43
CA SER A 47 -0.95 1.72 -10.87
C SER A 47 -1.46 2.25 -12.21
N ALA A 48 -1.70 1.39 -13.20
CA ALA A 48 -2.25 1.80 -14.50
C ALA A 48 -3.68 2.37 -14.37
N LEU A 49 -4.55 1.68 -13.64
CA LEU A 49 -5.94 2.09 -13.44
C LEU A 49 -6.04 3.44 -12.71
N PHE A 50 -5.33 3.58 -11.59
CA PHE A 50 -5.34 4.79 -10.79
C PHE A 50 -4.56 5.93 -11.45
N SER A 51 -3.56 5.64 -12.29
CA SER A 51 -2.94 6.67 -13.13
C SER A 51 -3.95 7.30 -14.08
N ALA A 52 -4.73 6.47 -14.79
CA ALA A 52 -5.75 6.96 -15.71
C ALA A 52 -6.83 7.78 -14.96
N ALA A 53 -7.30 7.27 -13.81
CA ALA A 53 -8.28 7.98 -12.99
C ALA A 53 -7.75 9.32 -12.46
N ALA A 54 -6.53 9.32 -11.92
CA ALA A 54 -5.88 10.52 -11.41
C ALA A 54 -5.62 11.54 -12.52
N ALA A 55 -5.23 11.09 -13.71
CA ALA A 55 -4.98 11.98 -14.84
C ALA A 55 -6.27 12.61 -15.34
N PHE A 56 -7.33 11.81 -15.46
CA PHE A 56 -8.64 12.32 -15.86
C PHE A 56 -9.17 13.36 -14.86
N LEU A 57 -9.12 13.07 -13.56
CA LEU A 57 -9.57 14.02 -12.53
C LEU A 57 -8.66 15.25 -12.43
N GLY A 58 -7.34 15.06 -12.52
CA GLY A 58 -6.37 16.16 -12.53
C GLY A 58 -6.58 17.11 -13.70
N LEU A 59 -6.78 16.58 -14.91
CA LEU A 59 -7.03 17.39 -16.11
C LEU A 59 -8.44 18.02 -16.13
N LYS A 60 -9.47 17.29 -15.67
CA LYS A 60 -10.86 17.75 -15.78
C LYS A 60 -11.31 18.60 -14.59
N ALA A 61 -10.95 18.21 -13.37
CA ALA A 61 -11.39 18.86 -12.13
C ALA A 61 -10.29 19.70 -11.47
N GLY A 62 -9.04 19.64 -11.96
CA GLY A 62 -7.92 20.38 -11.39
C GLY A 62 -7.41 19.85 -10.05
N GLN A 63 -7.87 18.67 -9.62
CA GLN A 63 -7.56 18.09 -8.32
C GLN A 63 -7.34 16.58 -8.43
N VAL A 64 -6.40 16.07 -7.66
CA VAL A 64 -6.04 14.65 -7.60
C VAL A 64 -6.37 14.10 -6.21
N PHE A 65 -6.71 12.83 -6.13
CA PHE A 65 -7.05 12.14 -4.89
C PHE A 65 -5.92 11.23 -4.42
N GLU A 66 -5.93 10.86 -3.14
CA GLU A 66 -4.97 9.92 -2.58
C GLU A 66 -5.28 8.49 -3.07
N ALA A 67 -4.44 7.95 -3.95
CA ALA A 67 -4.62 6.62 -4.54
C ALA A 67 -4.15 5.46 -3.65
N ALA A 68 -3.19 5.68 -2.75
CA ALA A 68 -2.67 4.66 -1.85
C ALA A 68 -3.73 4.15 -0.85
N ILE A 69 -4.66 5.01 -0.41
CA ILE A 69 -5.77 4.62 0.48
C ILE A 69 -6.69 3.57 -0.18
N PRO A 70 -7.37 3.87 -1.30
CA PRO A 70 -8.25 2.91 -1.95
C PRO A 70 -7.50 1.67 -2.45
N ILE A 71 -6.27 1.81 -2.94
CA ILE A 71 -5.46 0.66 -3.38
C ILE A 71 -5.18 -0.28 -2.21
N ALA A 72 -4.86 0.23 -1.01
CA ALA A 72 -4.66 -0.62 0.16
C ALA A 72 -5.94 -1.35 0.59
N ILE A 73 -7.09 -0.67 0.55
CA ILE A 73 -8.39 -1.29 0.83
C ILE A 73 -8.64 -2.45 -0.15
N ILE A 74 -8.39 -2.23 -1.44
CA ILE A 74 -8.54 -3.25 -2.48
C ILE A 74 -7.53 -4.39 -2.28
N ALA A 75 -6.26 -4.10 -1.99
CA ALA A 75 -5.23 -5.10 -1.78
C ALA A 75 -5.57 -6.03 -0.61
N VAL A 76 -5.96 -5.46 0.53
CA VAL A 76 -6.40 -6.22 1.71
C VAL A 76 -7.69 -6.99 1.39
N GLY A 77 -8.67 -6.36 0.75
CA GLY A 77 -9.94 -6.99 0.36
C GLY A 77 -9.75 -8.20 -0.55
N ILE A 78 -8.89 -8.08 -1.57
CA ILE A 78 -8.51 -9.18 -2.47
C ILE A 78 -7.79 -10.29 -1.69
N GLY A 79 -6.99 -9.95 -0.69
CA GLY A 79 -6.34 -10.92 0.21
C GLY A 79 -7.30 -11.69 1.11
N VAL A 80 -8.47 -11.12 1.42
CA VAL A 80 -9.54 -11.74 2.22
C VAL A 80 -10.48 -12.59 1.35
N VAL A 81 -10.81 -12.14 0.14
CA VAL A 81 -11.77 -12.80 -0.76
C VAL A 81 -11.14 -13.99 -1.51
N LEU A 82 -9.85 -13.94 -1.87
CA LEU A 82 -9.21 -15.06 -2.55
C LEU A 82 -8.79 -16.16 -1.55
N PRO A 83 -8.78 -17.45 -1.99
CA PRO A 83 -8.35 -18.57 -1.15
C PRO A 83 -6.92 -18.46 -0.62
N ARG A 84 -6.09 -17.64 -1.29
CA ARG A 84 -4.69 -17.42 -0.95
C ARG A 84 -4.59 -16.14 -0.11
N ARG A 85 -4.42 -16.31 1.20
CA ARG A 85 -4.19 -15.20 2.14
C ARG A 85 -3.00 -14.37 1.68
N SER A 86 -3.22 -13.07 1.45
CA SER A 86 -2.13 -12.11 1.28
C SER A 86 -1.46 -11.84 2.62
N THR A 87 -0.14 -11.63 2.62
CA THR A 87 0.57 -11.17 3.81
C THR A 87 0.42 -9.66 3.98
N LEU A 88 0.64 -9.14 5.19
CA LEU A 88 0.67 -7.69 5.44
C LEU A 88 1.68 -7.01 4.51
N LEU A 89 2.88 -7.59 4.37
CA LEU A 89 3.97 -7.06 3.56
C LEU A 89 3.63 -7.10 2.06
N GLU A 90 2.98 -8.18 1.59
CA GLU A 90 2.52 -8.27 0.21
C GLU A 90 1.51 -7.16 -0.14
N ASN A 91 0.60 -6.84 0.78
CA ASN A 91 -0.34 -5.73 0.62
C ASN A 91 0.36 -4.37 0.62
N VAL A 92 1.39 -4.17 1.45
CA VAL A 92 2.21 -2.95 1.45
C VAL A 92 2.95 -2.79 0.12
N ILE A 93 3.47 -3.87 -0.47
CA ILE A 93 4.10 -3.82 -1.79
C ILE A 93 3.09 -3.44 -2.88
N ILE A 94 1.88 -4.03 -2.88
CA ILE A 94 0.81 -3.67 -3.84
C ILE A 94 0.47 -2.18 -3.71
N GLN A 95 0.29 -1.71 -2.47
CA GLN A 95 0.01 -0.30 -2.20
C GLN A 95 1.14 0.59 -2.70
N SER A 96 2.40 0.24 -2.43
CA SER A 96 3.56 1.06 -2.77
C SER A 96 3.74 1.20 -4.28
N ILE A 97 3.61 0.10 -5.04
CA ILE A 97 3.64 0.13 -6.51
C ILE A 97 2.47 0.96 -7.05
N GLY A 98 1.27 0.73 -6.50
CA GLY A 98 0.07 1.46 -6.90
C GLY A 98 0.17 2.96 -6.63
N ALA A 99 0.64 3.36 -5.44
CA ALA A 99 0.73 4.76 -5.00
C ALA A 99 1.65 5.62 -5.87
N ALA A 100 2.64 5.02 -6.52
CA ALA A 100 3.50 5.71 -7.48
C ALA A 100 2.72 6.37 -8.63
N SER A 101 1.52 5.86 -8.95
CA SER A 101 0.64 6.44 -10.00
C SER A 101 0.34 7.91 -9.76
N GLY A 102 0.01 8.28 -8.51
CA GLY A 102 -0.38 9.66 -8.17
C GLY A 102 0.76 10.64 -8.37
N LEU A 103 1.97 10.25 -7.96
CA LEU A 103 3.18 11.06 -8.09
C LEU A 103 3.56 11.30 -9.55
N VAL A 104 3.55 10.24 -10.36
CA VAL A 104 3.88 10.32 -11.80
C VAL A 104 2.90 11.21 -12.53
N VAL A 105 1.59 11.04 -12.26
CA VAL A 105 0.54 11.84 -12.89
C VAL A 105 0.60 13.30 -12.46
N ALA A 106 0.79 13.58 -11.16
CA ALA A 106 0.90 14.94 -10.65
C ALA A 106 2.09 15.67 -11.27
N GLY A 107 3.26 15.03 -11.35
CA GLY A 107 4.41 15.60 -12.05
C GLY A 107 4.12 15.84 -13.54
N SER A 108 3.42 14.90 -14.18
CA SER A 108 3.10 15.00 -15.61
C SER A 108 2.12 16.13 -15.94
N ILE A 109 1.11 16.37 -15.11
CA ILE A 109 0.05 17.35 -15.40
C ILE A 109 0.35 18.72 -14.81
N PHE A 110 0.93 18.79 -13.60
CA PHE A 110 1.14 20.07 -12.93
C PHE A 110 2.54 20.63 -13.12
N THR A 111 3.54 19.78 -13.37
CA THR A 111 4.94 20.24 -13.50
C THR A 111 5.38 20.33 -14.95
N LEU A 112 5.16 19.31 -15.78
CA LEU A 112 5.66 19.31 -17.17
C LEU A 112 5.16 20.48 -18.02
N PRO A 113 3.88 20.91 -17.96
CA PRO A 113 3.42 22.04 -18.77
C PRO A 113 4.05 23.38 -18.37
N ALA A 114 4.68 23.47 -17.20
CA ALA A 114 5.41 24.67 -16.79
C ALA A 114 6.86 24.71 -17.32
N LEU A 115 7.36 23.60 -17.88
CA LEU A 115 8.72 23.49 -18.42
C LEU A 115 8.84 23.89 -19.89
N PHE A 116 7.71 24.01 -20.61
CA PHE A 116 7.63 24.38 -22.02
C PHE A 116 6.63 25.52 -22.20
#